data_AF-A0A9W6B6Z4-F1
#
_entry.id   AF-A0A9W6B6Z4-F1
#
_cell.length_a   1.000
_cell.length_b   1.000
_cell.length_c   1.000
_cell.angle_alpha   90.00
_cell.angle_beta   90.00
_cell.angle_gamma   90.00
#
_symmetry.space_group_name_H-M   'P 1'
#
loop_
_entity.id
_entity.type
_entity.pdbx_description
1 polymer ?
#
loop_
_entity_poly.entity_id
_entity_poly.type
_entity_poly.pdbx_seq_one_letter_code
_entity_poly.pdbx_strand_id
1 'polypeptide(L)'
;MLYYDFFHIFEQNTIQLNKLEGIMNDKDLLEKDEIFSKVLRAGRRTYFFDVRATKAGDYYLTVTESKKFTHDDGSFHYKKHKIYLYKEDFTAFKEILSEMTDFVINEKGEEVISERHQKDFKKESFYETEEASNGTEKFTDISFEDI
;
A
#
# COMPACT_ATOMS: atom_id res chain seq x y z
N MET A 1 44.83 -15.40 6.22
CA MET A 1 43.96 -14.21 6.09
C MET A 1 42.81 -14.46 5.11
N LEU A 2 43.08 -14.96 3.90
CA LEU A 2 42.06 -15.21 2.85
C LEU A 2 40.90 -16.16 3.22
N TYR A 3 41.13 -17.12 4.12
CA TYR A 3 40.08 -18.08 4.52
C TYR A 3 39.03 -17.48 5.45
N TYR A 4 39.42 -16.50 6.29
CA TYR A 4 38.48 -15.79 7.17
C TYR A 4 37.57 -14.87 6.36
N ASP A 5 38.10 -14.21 5.33
CA ASP A 5 37.30 -13.38 4.42
C ASP A 5 36.31 -14.23 3.62
N PHE A 6 36.73 -15.40 3.13
CA PHE A 6 35.84 -16.32 2.44
C PHE A 6 34.73 -16.86 3.34
N PHE A 7 35.06 -17.25 4.58
CA PHE A 7 34.09 -17.74 5.55
C PHE A 7 33.08 -16.64 5.95
N HIS A 8 33.55 -15.41 6.14
CA HIS A 8 32.68 -14.28 6.47
C HIS A 8 31.75 -13.92 5.30
N ILE A 9 32.25 -13.90 4.07
CA ILE A 9 31.42 -13.66 2.87
C ILE A 9 30.36 -14.77 2.70
N PHE A 10 30.73 -16.03 2.92
CA PHE A 10 29.79 -17.15 2.86
C PHE A 10 28.70 -17.05 3.92
N GLU A 11 29.06 -16.70 5.15
CA GLU A 11 28.12 -16.53 6.26
C GLU A 11 27.17 -15.34 6.01
N GLN A 12 27.67 -14.20 5.55
CA GLN A 12 26.85 -13.03 5.21
C GLN A 12 25.87 -13.32 4.06
N ASN A 13 26.29 -14.06 3.03
CA ASN A 13 25.41 -14.49 1.94
C ASN A 13 24.34 -15.48 2.42
N THR A 14 24.68 -16.38 3.34
CA THR A 14 23.72 -17.34 3.93
C THR A 14 22.69 -16.62 4.79
N ILE A 15 23.09 -15.61 5.58
CA ILE A 15 22.17 -14.77 6.36
C ILE A 15 21.26 -13.94 5.44
N GLN A 16 21.80 -13.39 4.35
CA GLN A 16 21.03 -12.68 3.31
C GLN A 16 19.98 -13.58 2.66
N LEU A 17 20.37 -14.79 2.24
CA LEU A 17 19.47 -15.76 1.62
C LEU A 17 18.34 -16.20 2.56
N ASN A 18 18.65 -16.51 3.82
CA ASN A 18 17.63 -16.88 4.82
C ASN A 18 16.66 -15.71 5.12
N LYS A 19 17.17 -14.47 5.10
CA LYS A 19 16.34 -13.27 5.23
C LYS A 19 15.42 -13.06 4.01
N LEU A 20 15.92 -13.36 2.81
CA LEU A 20 15.13 -13.29 1.57
C LEU A 20 14.06 -14.39 1.50
N GLU A 21 14.37 -15.62 1.90
CA GLU A 21 13.38 -16.72 1.99
C GLU A 21 12.29 -16.41 3.02
N GLY A 22 12.65 -15.86 4.17
CA GLY A 22 11.68 -15.39 5.17
C GLY A 22 10.74 -14.32 4.60
N ILE A 23 11.28 -13.35 3.85
CA ILE A 23 10.49 -12.29 3.20
C ILE A 23 9.57 -12.84 2.09
N MET A 24 10.00 -13.87 1.34
CA MET A 24 9.17 -14.51 0.30
C MET A 24 8.02 -15.30 0.91
N ASN A 25 8.28 -16.12 1.94
CA ASN A 25 7.23 -16.86 2.63
C ASN A 25 6.21 -15.95 3.32
N ASP A 26 6.66 -14.83 3.91
CA ASP A 26 5.75 -13.85 4.50
C ASP A 26 4.84 -13.22 3.44
N LYS A 27 5.35 -12.93 2.24
CA LYS A 27 4.53 -12.36 1.15
C LYS A 27 3.47 -13.35 0.66
N ASP A 28 3.81 -14.62 0.47
CA ASP A 28 2.87 -15.64 -0.01
C ASP A 28 1.79 -15.95 1.02
N LEU A 29 2.13 -15.97 2.31
CA LEU A 29 1.14 -16.07 3.40
C LEU A 29 0.28 -14.80 3.49
N LEU A 30 0.89 -13.62 3.28
CA LEU A 30 0.16 -12.37 3.26
C LEU A 30 -0.86 -12.35 2.11
N GLU A 31 -0.52 -12.76 0.89
CA GLU A 31 -1.48 -12.82 -0.24
C GLU A 31 -2.61 -13.83 0.02
N LYS A 32 -2.31 -14.97 0.63
CA LYS A 32 -3.30 -16.04 0.84
C LYS A 32 -4.38 -15.69 1.87
N ASP A 33 -4.07 -14.81 2.80
CA ASP A 33 -4.99 -14.36 3.85
C ASP A 33 -5.70 -13.02 3.51
N GLU A 34 -5.45 -12.46 2.33
CA GLU A 34 -6.06 -11.21 1.87
C GLU A 34 -7.42 -11.47 1.21
N ILE A 35 -8.49 -10.96 1.84
CA ILE A 35 -9.88 -11.18 1.41
C ILE A 35 -10.35 -10.05 0.49
N PHE A 36 -9.96 -8.82 0.81
CA PHE A 36 -10.35 -7.62 0.09
C PHE A 36 -9.30 -6.54 0.27
N SER A 37 -8.95 -5.83 -0.80
CA SER A 37 -8.00 -4.72 -0.71
C SER A 37 -8.49 -3.51 -1.51
N LYS A 38 -8.19 -2.31 -0.99
CA LYS A 38 -8.30 -1.04 -1.71
C LYS A 38 -7.03 -0.23 -1.56
N VAL A 39 -6.64 0.44 -2.65
CA VAL A 39 -5.44 1.29 -2.69
C VAL A 39 -5.84 2.74 -2.94
N LEU A 40 -5.29 3.67 -2.15
CA LEU A 40 -5.43 5.11 -2.34
C LEU A 40 -4.05 5.74 -2.60
N ARG A 41 -3.85 6.28 -3.80
CA ARG A 41 -2.62 6.99 -4.18
C ARG A 41 -2.78 8.49 -3.93
N ALA A 42 -1.89 9.07 -3.13
CA ALA A 42 -1.91 10.48 -2.74
C ALA A 42 -0.50 11.09 -2.81
N GLY A 43 -0.07 11.43 -4.03
CA GLY A 43 1.26 11.99 -4.29
C GLY A 43 2.39 11.06 -3.86
N ARG A 44 3.19 11.46 -2.85
CA ARG A 44 4.31 10.66 -2.32
C ARG A 44 3.89 9.57 -1.34
N ARG A 45 2.59 9.48 -1.01
CA ARG A 45 2.04 8.45 -0.11
C ARG A 45 1.11 7.53 -0.89
N THR A 46 1.12 6.25 -0.52
CA THR A 46 0.15 5.27 -0.99
C THR A 46 -0.40 4.57 0.24
N TYR A 47 -1.72 4.57 0.40
CA TYR A 47 -2.41 3.87 1.46
C TYR A 47 -3.01 2.57 0.92
N PHE A 48 -2.84 1.49 1.67
CA PHE A 48 -3.38 0.17 1.39
C PHE A 48 -4.33 -0.19 2.53
N PHE A 49 -5.55 -0.58 2.19
CA PHE A 49 -6.60 -0.97 3.12
C PHE A 49 -6.95 -2.42 2.84
N ASP A 50 -6.45 -3.33 3.68
CA ASP A 50 -6.55 -4.78 3.45
C ASP A 50 -7.41 -5.43 4.54
N VAL A 51 -8.46 -6.14 4.14
CA VAL A 51 -9.24 -7.02 5.02
C VAL A 51 -8.60 -8.40 4.98
N ARG A 52 -8.24 -8.93 6.15
CA ARG A 52 -7.50 -10.19 6.30
C ARG A 52 -8.19 -11.14 7.25
N ALA A 53 -8.03 -12.44 7.00
CA ALA A 53 -8.49 -13.50 7.90
C ALA A 53 -7.42 -13.81 8.96
N THR A 54 -7.86 -14.06 10.19
CA THR A 54 -7.04 -14.75 11.20
C THR A 54 -7.13 -16.26 10.99
N LYS A 55 -6.24 -17.02 11.65
CA LYS A 55 -6.31 -18.49 11.68
C LYS A 55 -7.63 -19.03 12.26
N ALA A 56 -8.33 -18.23 13.08
CA ALA A 56 -9.61 -18.59 13.67
C ALA A 56 -10.81 -18.27 12.75
N GLY A 57 -10.58 -17.67 11.58
CA GLY A 57 -11.62 -17.27 10.63
C GLY A 57 -12.22 -15.89 10.89
N ASP A 58 -11.82 -15.19 11.96
CA ASP A 58 -12.21 -13.80 12.18
C ASP A 58 -11.49 -12.84 11.24
N TYR A 59 -12.11 -11.70 10.93
CA TYR A 59 -11.56 -10.69 10.04
C TYR A 59 -11.01 -9.49 10.80
N TYR A 60 -9.88 -8.96 10.33
CA TYR A 60 -9.26 -7.74 10.83
C TYR A 60 -8.84 -6.85 9.66
N LEU A 61 -8.69 -5.56 9.92
CA LEU A 61 -8.26 -4.56 8.94
C LEU A 61 -6.78 -4.25 9.13
N THR A 62 -6.02 -4.22 8.05
CA THR A 62 -4.68 -3.65 8.01
C THR A 62 -4.71 -2.37 7.19
N VAL A 63 -4.25 -1.27 7.77
CA VAL A 63 -4.03 -0.01 7.04
C VAL A 63 -2.54 0.23 6.95
N THR A 64 -2.00 0.26 5.74
CA THR A 64 -0.58 0.53 5.50
C THR A 64 -0.41 1.83 4.74
N GLU A 65 0.34 2.77 5.30
CA GLU A 65 0.88 3.89 4.55
C GLU A 65 2.29 3.55 4.06
N SER A 66 2.55 3.67 2.76
CA SER A 66 3.88 3.66 2.17
C SER A 66 4.25 5.05 1.69
N LYS A 67 5.28 5.67 2.28
CA LYS A 67 5.75 7.00 1.92
C LYS A 67 7.09 6.94 1.21
N LYS A 68 7.16 7.55 0.02
CA LYS A 68 8.40 7.73 -0.73
C LYS A 68 9.21 8.90 -0.15
N PHE A 69 10.44 8.60 0.26
CA PHE A 69 11.45 9.58 0.66
C PHE A 69 12.47 9.67 -0.47
N THR A 70 12.73 10.88 -0.94
CA THR A 70 13.74 11.18 -1.96
C THR A 70 14.85 11.97 -1.28
N HIS A 71 16.10 11.59 -1.54
CA HIS A 71 17.30 12.26 -1.06
C HIS A 71 17.83 13.24 -2.12
N ASP A 72 18.74 14.12 -1.71
CA ASP A 72 19.30 15.17 -2.57
C ASP A 72 20.15 14.61 -3.72
N ASP A 73 20.68 13.38 -3.56
CA ASP A 73 21.42 12.63 -4.58
C ASP A 73 20.50 11.95 -5.61
N GLY A 74 19.17 12.14 -5.50
CA GLY A 74 18.16 11.54 -6.36
C GLY A 74 17.77 10.11 -5.98
N SER A 75 18.46 9.49 -5.03
CA SER A 75 18.07 8.18 -4.50
C SER A 75 16.74 8.27 -3.74
N PHE A 76 16.02 7.15 -3.66
CA PHE A 76 14.76 7.11 -2.91
C PHE A 76 14.58 5.80 -2.15
N HIS A 77 13.84 5.87 -1.06
CA HIS A 77 13.39 4.71 -0.30
C HIS A 77 11.92 4.86 0.11
N TYR A 78 11.28 3.74 0.43
CA TYR A 78 9.91 3.74 0.95
C TYR A 78 9.92 3.39 2.44
N LYS A 79 9.25 4.20 3.25
CA LYS A 79 8.97 3.86 4.65
C LYS A 79 7.52 3.46 4.79
N LYS A 80 7.27 2.28 5.36
CA LYS A 80 5.93 1.78 5.62
C LYS A 80 5.53 2.03 7.08
N HIS A 81 4.30 2.50 7.30
CA HIS A 81 3.63 2.58 8.58
C HIS A 81 2.41 1.67 8.50
N LYS A 82 2.31 0.66 9.37
CA LYS A 82 1.23 -0.33 9.34
C LYS A 82 0.46 -0.31 10.65
N ILE A 83 -0.85 -0.28 10.56
CA ILE A 83 -1.79 -0.36 11.68
C ILE A 83 -2.62 -1.62 11.48
N TYR A 84 -2.81 -2.35 12.57
CA TYR A 84 -3.75 -3.47 12.66
C TYR A 84 -4.93 -3.03 13.50
N LEU A 85 -6.14 -3.27 13.00
CA LEU A 85 -7.38 -2.98 13.69
C LEU A 85 -8.17 -4.28 13.77
N TYR A 86 -8.58 -4.67 14.98
CA TYR A 86 -9.36 -5.86 15.23
C TYR A 86 -10.85 -5.52 15.37
N LYS A 87 -11.70 -6.53 15.18
CA LYS A 87 -13.14 -6.38 14.99
C LYS A 87 -13.84 -5.70 16.17
N GLU A 88 -13.37 -5.94 17.39
CA GLU A 88 -13.87 -5.35 18.64
C GLU A 88 -13.79 -3.82 18.65
N ASP A 89 -12.80 -3.25 17.95
CA ASP A 89 -12.54 -1.80 17.96
C ASP A 89 -13.14 -1.08 16.75
N PHE A 90 -13.69 -1.80 15.76
CA PHE A 90 -14.14 -1.23 14.48
C PHE A 90 -15.16 -0.11 14.65
N THR A 91 -16.15 -0.33 15.52
CA THR A 91 -17.23 0.64 15.72
C THR A 91 -16.69 1.95 16.28
N ALA A 92 -15.97 1.88 17.40
CA ALA A 92 -15.41 3.06 18.05
C ALA A 92 -14.37 3.77 17.17
N PHE A 93 -13.49 3.02 16.49
CA PHE A 93 -12.50 3.60 15.59
C PHE A 93 -13.15 4.32 14.41
N LYS A 94 -14.18 3.73 13.80
CA LYS A 94 -14.92 4.32 12.68
C LYS A 94 -15.61 5.63 13.09
N GLU A 95 -16.28 5.63 14.25
CA GLU A 95 -16.98 6.81 14.77
C GLU A 95 -16.01 7.97 15.01
N ILE A 96 -14.92 7.72 15.75
CA ILE A 96 -13.91 8.74 16.03
C ILE A 96 -13.24 9.22 14.75
N LEU A 97 -12.89 8.32 13.83
CA LEU A 97 -12.27 8.71 12.56
C LEU A 97 -13.19 9.62 11.75
N SER A 98 -14.49 9.29 11.67
CA SER A 98 -15.49 10.11 10.97
C SER A 98 -15.61 11.49 11.61
N GLU A 99 -15.78 11.55 12.93
CA GLU A 99 -15.89 12.82 13.66
C GLU A 99 -14.68 13.72 13.42
N MET A 100 -13.48 13.16 13.49
CA MET A 100 -12.24 13.92 13.28
C MET A 100 -12.09 14.39 11.82
N THR A 101 -12.49 13.57 10.84
CA THR A 101 -12.46 13.99 9.43
C THR A 101 -13.50 15.06 9.13
N ASP A 102 -14.71 14.92 9.66
CA ASP A 102 -15.80 15.86 9.47
C ASP A 102 -15.47 17.21 10.11
N PHE A 103 -14.87 17.20 11.30
CA PHE A 103 -14.39 18.41 11.97
C PHE A 103 -13.40 19.20 11.10
N VAL A 104 -12.41 18.52 10.50
CA VAL A 104 -11.43 19.17 9.62
C VAL A 104 -12.10 19.77 8.38
N ILE A 105 -13.02 19.05 7.76
CA ILE A 105 -13.75 19.51 6.57
C ILE A 105 -14.63 20.71 6.90
N ASN A 106 -15.34 20.69 8.03
CA ASN A 106 -16.21 21.79 8.43
C ASN A 106 -15.42 23.06 8.74
N GLU A 107 -14.24 22.94 9.35
CA GLU A 107 -13.41 24.09 9.75
C GLU A 107 -12.52 24.66 8.63
N LYS A 108 -12.14 23.84 7.65
CA LYS A 108 -11.17 24.21 6.61
C LYS A 108 -11.66 24.00 5.17
N GLY A 109 -12.87 23.49 4.99
CA GLY A 109 -13.41 23.12 3.69
C GLY A 109 -12.74 21.86 3.11
N GLU A 110 -13.21 21.46 1.94
CA GLU A 110 -12.64 20.32 1.18
C GLU A 110 -11.42 20.71 0.33
N GLU A 111 -11.12 22.02 0.24
CA GLU A 111 -10.06 22.52 -0.62
C GLU A 111 -8.68 22.17 -0.07
N VAL A 112 -7.93 21.38 -0.83
CA VAL A 112 -6.55 21.02 -0.46
C VAL A 112 -5.60 22.10 -0.97
N ILE A 113 -5.33 23.12 -0.15
CA ILE A 113 -4.27 24.10 -0.40
C ILE A 113 -2.90 23.48 -0.13
N SER A 114 -2.34 22.77 -1.13
CA SER A 114 -0.92 22.46 -1.07
C SER A 114 -0.19 22.92 -2.32
N GLU A 115 0.78 23.82 -2.14
CA GLU A 115 1.82 24.15 -3.12
C GLU A 115 2.67 22.92 -3.53
N ARG A 116 2.40 21.75 -2.93
CA ARG A 116 3.06 20.47 -3.17
C ARG A 116 2.22 19.49 -4.00
N HIS A 117 1.01 19.86 -4.42
CA HIS A 117 0.31 19.16 -5.48
C HIS A 117 0.85 19.64 -6.83
N GLN A 118 1.76 18.86 -7.41
CA GLN A 118 2.09 18.99 -8.83
C GLN A 118 0.80 18.99 -9.67
N LYS A 119 0.81 19.77 -10.74
CA LYS A 119 -0.32 20.09 -11.66
C LYS A 119 -1.03 18.91 -12.32
N ASP A 120 -0.65 17.67 -12.01
CA ASP A 120 -1.09 16.48 -12.74
C ASP A 120 -1.92 15.52 -11.89
N PHE A 121 -2.50 15.97 -10.77
CA PHE A 121 -3.45 15.16 -10.02
C PHE A 121 -4.79 15.05 -10.74
N LYS A 122 -4.94 14.03 -11.60
CA LYS A 122 -6.26 13.57 -12.06
C LYS A 122 -6.88 12.68 -10.97
N LYS A 123 -7.99 13.15 -10.40
CA LYS A 123 -8.89 12.34 -9.57
C LYS A 123 -9.64 11.38 -10.49
N GLU A 124 -9.16 10.16 -10.67
CA GLU A 124 -9.98 9.09 -11.24
C GLU A 124 -10.97 8.60 -10.18
N SER A 125 -12.22 9.03 -10.31
CA SER A 125 -13.35 8.45 -9.60
C SER A 125 -13.68 7.09 -10.22
N PHE A 126 -13.20 6.01 -9.63
CA PHE A 126 -13.73 4.68 -9.92
C PHE A 126 -14.96 4.44 -9.03
N TYR A 127 -16.12 4.84 -9.53
CA TYR A 127 -17.37 4.14 -9.21
C TYR A 127 -17.70 3.31 -10.43
N GLU A 128 -17.70 1.99 -10.28
CA GLU A 128 -18.62 1.12 -11.00
C GLU A 128 -18.73 -0.20 -10.24
N THR A 129 -19.91 -0.42 -9.68
CA THR A 129 -20.36 -1.72 -9.17
C THR A 129 -21.14 -2.39 -10.31
N GLU A 130 -20.64 -3.57 -10.70
CA GLU A 130 -21.31 -4.79 -11.21
C GLU A 130 -22.60 -4.67 -12.05
N GLU A 131 -22.59 -5.17 -13.30
CA GLU A 131 -22.97 -6.55 -13.66
C GLU A 131 -23.03 -6.74 -15.20
N ALA A 132 -23.01 -8.01 -15.62
CA ALA A 132 -22.79 -8.52 -16.96
C ALA A 132 -23.83 -8.12 -18.02
N SER A 133 -23.39 -7.90 -19.26
CA SER A 133 -23.96 -8.55 -20.48
C SER A 133 -23.22 -8.14 -21.76
N ASN A 134 -22.80 -9.17 -22.50
CA ASN A 134 -22.60 -9.27 -23.96
C ASN A 134 -22.21 -8.05 -24.80
N GLY A 135 -21.06 -8.20 -25.48
CA GLY A 135 -20.99 -7.93 -26.92
C GLY A 135 -20.11 -6.76 -27.36
N THR A 136 -18.95 -7.14 -27.92
CA THR A 136 -18.45 -6.61 -29.19
C THR A 136 -17.76 -5.23 -29.18
N GLU A 137 -16.42 -5.30 -29.32
CA GLU A 137 -15.52 -4.35 -30.02
C GLU A 137 -15.15 -3.03 -29.34
N LYS A 138 -13.91 -2.98 -28.81
CA LYS A 138 -12.88 -2.00 -29.17
C LYS A 138 -11.59 -2.21 -28.36
N PHE A 139 -10.63 -2.89 -28.97
CA PHE A 139 -9.21 -2.76 -28.61
C PHE A 139 -8.75 -1.37 -29.05
N THR A 140 -8.27 -0.54 -28.11
CA THR A 140 -7.38 0.57 -28.47
C THR A 140 -5.96 0.16 -28.13
N ASP A 141 -5.24 -0.18 -29.19
CA ASP A 141 -3.80 -0.41 -29.24
C ASP A 141 -3.07 0.81 -28.64
N ILE A 142 -2.27 0.59 -27.60
CA ILE A 142 -1.33 1.59 -27.08
C ILE A 142 0.07 1.08 -27.41
N SER A 143 0.66 1.65 -28.47
CA SER A 143 2.06 1.47 -28.82
C SER A 143 2.95 2.22 -27.83
N PHE A 144 3.93 1.52 -27.24
CA PHE A 144 4.96 2.10 -26.40
C PHE A 144 6.29 2.11 -27.16
N GLU A 145 6.48 3.11 -28.00
CA GLU A 145 7.81 3.56 -28.42
C GLU A 145 7.88 5.06 -28.11
N ASP A 146 8.94 5.46 -27.40
CA ASP A 146 9.26 6.79 -26.86
C ASP A 146 8.65 7.18 -25.50
N ILE A 147 9.29 6.70 -24.40
CA ILE A 147 9.68 7.47 -23.19
C ILE A 147 10.72 6.67 -22.39
#